data_AF-A0A844IXB3-F1
#
_entry.id   AF-A0A844IXB3-F1
#
_cell.length_a   1.000
_cell.length_b   1.000
_cell.length_c   1.000
_cell.angle_alpha   90.00
_cell.angle_beta   90.00
_cell.angle_gamma   90.00
#
_symmetry.space_group_name_H-M   'P 1'
#
loop_
_entity.id
_entity.type
_entity.pdbx_description
1 polymer ?
#
loop_
_entity_poly.entity_id
_entity_poly.type
_entity_poly.pdbx_seq_one_letter_code
_entity_poly.pdbx_strand_id
1 'polypeptide(L)' 'MTPIELYRKGFKALVDALGYVDAIRFIRQFDNGSGDYTEERHQWLDNVTMDEILANIKKHQETI' A
#
# COMPACT_ATOMS: atom_id res chain seq x y z
N MET A 1 11.36 -14.72 -16.74
CA MET A 1 10.89 -13.69 -15.80
C MET A 1 9.43 -13.43 -16.12
N THR A 2 8.52 -13.70 -15.20
CA THR A 2 7.09 -13.40 -15.36
C THR A 2 6.83 -11.90 -15.19
N PRO A 3 5.68 -11.37 -15.63
CA PRO A 3 5.35 -9.95 -15.43
C PRO A 3 5.40 -9.53 -13.95
N ILE A 4 4.96 -10.40 -13.03
CA ILE A 4 5.00 -10.13 -11.59
C ILE A 4 6.44 -10.11 -11.05
N GLU A 5 7.33 -10.97 -11.56
CA GLU A 5 8.74 -10.97 -11.20
C GLU A 5 9.47 -9.73 -11.73
N LEU A 6 9.13 -9.30 -12.95
CA LEU A 6 9.67 -8.08 -13.54
C LEU A 6 9.25 -6.85 -12.74
N TYR A 7 7.96 -6.75 -12.41
CA TYR A 7 7.43 -5.67 -11.58
C TYR A 7 8.13 -5.60 -10.22
N ARG A 8 8.25 -6.74 -9.51
CA ARG A 8 8.91 -6.79 -8.20
C ARG A 8 10.38 -6.38 -8.28
N LYS A 9 11.11 -6.84 -9.29
CA LYS A 9 12.52 -6.48 -9.49
C LYS A 9 12.68 -5.00 -9.83
N GLY A 10 11.84 -4.46 -10.72
CA GLY A 10 11.86 -3.05 -11.09
C GLY A 10 11.52 -2.13 -9.91
N PHE A 11 10.46 -2.46 -9.17
CA PHE A 11 10.07 -1.70 -7.99
C PHE A 11 11.16 -1.73 -6.92
N LYS A 12 11.76 -2.90 -6.66
CA LYS A 12 12.89 -3.00 -5.72
C LYS A 12 14.07 -2.13 -6.16
N ALA A 13 14.45 -2.15 -7.44
CA ALA A 13 15.56 -1.34 -7.94
C ALA A 13 15.30 0.17 -7.75
N LEU A 14 14.06 0.62 -7.99
CA LEU A 14 13.66 2.01 -7.75
C LEU A 14 13.73 2.37 -6.25
N VAL A 15 13.24 1.51 -5.37
CA VAL A 15 13.30 1.72 -3.92
C VAL A 15 14.73 1.76 -3.42
N ASP A 16 15.59 0.85 -3.89
CA ASP A 16 17.00 0.79 -3.48
C ASP A 16 17.77 2.07 -3.90
N ALA A 17 17.39 2.68 -5.04
CA ALA A 17 18.04 3.88 -5.56
C ALA A 17 17.47 5.20 -5.02
N LEU A 18 16.16 5.27 -4.77
CA LEU A 18 15.44 6.53 -4.50
C LEU A 18 14.77 6.57 -3.12
N GLY A 19 14.65 5.42 -2.45
CA GLY A 19 13.74 5.25 -1.32
C GLY A 19 12.27 5.16 -1.74
N TYR A 20 11.42 4.70 -0.83
CA TYR A 20 10.01 4.41 -1.12
C TYR A 20 9.21 5.62 -1.62
N VAL A 21 9.41 6.78 -1.01
CA VAL A 21 8.64 8.00 -1.32
C VAL A 21 8.90 8.44 -2.75
N ASP A 22 10.17 8.56 -3.15
CA ASP A 22 10.52 9.06 -4.47
C ASP A 22 10.37 7.98 -5.55
N ALA A 23 10.50 6.69 -5.22
CA ALA A 23 10.14 5.59 -6.12
C ALA A 23 8.66 5.63 -6.53
N ILE A 24 7.74 5.84 -5.58
CA ILE A 24 6.30 5.96 -5.88
C ILE A 24 6.01 7.21 -6.70
N ARG A 25 6.62 8.36 -6.36
CA ARG A 25 6.46 9.60 -7.13
C ARG A 25 6.96 9.43 -8.56
N PHE A 26 8.08 8.75 -8.77
CA PHE A 26 8.62 8.45 -10.10
C PHE A 26 7.63 7.61 -10.92
N ILE A 27 7.11 6.52 -10.36
CA ILE A 27 6.11 5.67 -11.04
C ILE A 27 4.88 6.49 -11.44
N ARG A 28 4.41 7.36 -10.54
CA ARG A 28 3.24 8.23 -10.79
C ARG A 28 3.40 9.21 -11.95
N GLN A 29 4.63 9.49 -12.41
CA GLN A 29 4.84 10.31 -13.61
C GLN A 29 4.43 9.60 -14.90
N PHE A 30 4.43 8.26 -14.90
CA PHE A 30 4.12 7.43 -16.07
C PHE A 30 2.77 6.71 -15.94
N ASP A 31 2.29 6.55 -14.72
CA ASP A 31 1.02 5.90 -14.41
C ASP A 31 0.30 6.69 -13.30
N ASN A 32 -0.81 7.35 -13.65
CA ASN A 32 -1.64 8.06 -12.67
C ASN A 32 -2.33 7.10 -11.69
N GLY A 33 -2.24 5.78 -11.92
CA GLY A 33 -3.04 4.78 -11.26
C GLY A 33 -4.48 4.83 -11.75
N SER A 34 -5.30 3.98 -11.15
CA SER A 34 -6.74 3.98 -11.32
C SER A 34 -7.41 3.92 -9.94
N GLY A 35 -8.68 4.32 -9.91
CA GLY A 35 -9.47 4.38 -8.68
C GLY A 35 -9.43 5.75 -8.01
N ASP A 36 -10.38 5.96 -7.12
CA ASP A 36 -10.44 7.12 -6.24
C ASP A 36 -10.36 6.61 -4.82
N TYR A 37 -9.14 6.56 -4.27
CA TYR A 37 -8.94 6.06 -2.91
C TYR A 37 -9.72 6.88 -1.88
N THR A 38 -10.02 8.16 -2.13
CA THR A 38 -10.81 8.98 -1.21
C THR A 38 -12.23 8.43 -1.12
N GLU A 39 -12.88 8.24 -2.28
CA GLU A 39 -14.23 7.66 -2.37
C GLU A 39 -14.26 6.20 -1.91
N GLU A 40 -13.29 5.40 -2.34
CA GLU A 40 -13.19 3.97 -1.98
C GLU A 40 -12.97 3.77 -0.48
N ARG A 41 -12.17 4.64 0.17
CA ARG A 41 -11.91 4.58 1.62
C ARG A 41 -13.20 4.74 2.42
N HIS A 42 -14.10 5.63 2.00
CA HIS A 42 -15.36 5.87 2.69
C HIS A 42 -16.27 4.62 2.73
N GLN A 43 -16.21 3.76 1.71
CA GLN A 43 -17.07 2.57 1.62
C GLN A 43 -16.85 1.57 2.76
N TRP A 44 -15.63 1.46 3.28
CA TRP A 44 -15.29 0.47 4.31
C TRP A 44 -14.79 1.09 5.59
N LEU A 45 -14.01 2.18 5.55
CA LEU A 45 -13.35 2.70 6.74
C LEU A 45 -14.29 3.49 7.65
N ASP A 46 -15.32 4.14 7.11
CA ASP A 46 -16.29 4.89 7.92
C ASP A 46 -17.08 3.97 8.87
N ASN A 47 -17.14 2.68 8.55
CA ASN A 47 -17.74 1.65 9.39
C ASN A 47 -16.77 1.04 10.41
N VAL A 48 -15.48 1.43 10.40
CA VAL A 48 -14.46 0.91 11.32
C VAL A 48 -14.34 1.82 12.53
N THR A 49 -14.60 1.25 13.70
CA THR A 49 -14.47 1.95 14.97
C THR A 49 -13.04 1.86 15.52
N MET A 50 -12.67 2.83 16.36
CA MET A 50 -11.38 2.80 17.05
C MET A 50 -11.24 1.55 17.95
N ASP A 51 -12.33 1.11 18.56
CA ASP A 51 -12.34 -0.08 19.41
C ASP A 51 -12.03 -1.36 18.60
N GLU A 52 -12.57 -1.49 17.39
CA GLU A 52 -12.25 -2.59 16.48
C GLU A 52 -10.79 -2.56 16.05
N ILE A 53 -10.22 -1.38 15.78
CA ILE A 53 -8.80 -1.24 15.45
C ILE A 53 -7.94 -1.73 16.62
N LEU A 54 -8.24 -1.26 17.84
CA LEU A 54 -7.49 -1.64 19.04
C LEU A 54 -7.61 -3.14 19.35
N ALA A 55 -8.80 -3.72 19.16
CA ALA A 55 -9.01 -5.15 19.34
C ALA A 55 -8.19 -5.99 18.34
N ASN A 56 -8.14 -5.57 17.07
CA ASN A 56 -7.34 -6.24 16.04
C ASN A 56 -5.83 -6.17 16.34
N ILE A 57 -5.34 -5.02 16.82
CA ILE A 57 -3.93 -4.87 17.22
C ILE A 57 -3.57 -5.82 18.37
N LYS A 58 -4.40 -5.88 19.42
CA LYS A 58 -4.17 -6.80 20.56
C LYS A 58 -4.15 -8.26 20.11
N LYS A 59 -5.13 -8.67 19.31
CA LYS A 59 -5.19 -10.03 18.76
C LYS A 59 -3.94 -10.39 17.95
N HIS A 60 -3.42 -9.46 17.15
CA HIS A 60 -2.21 -9.69 16.38
C HIS A 60 -0.98 -9.88 17.27
N GLN A 61 -0.86 -9.09 18.35
CA GLN A 61 0.22 -9.21 19.34
C GLN A 61 0.16 -10.53 20.12
N GLU A 62 -1.02 -11.07 20.39
CA GLU A 62 -1.20 -12.36 21.07
C GLU A 62 -0.91 -13.58 20.18
N THR A 63 -0.93 -13.39 18.85
CA THR A 63 -0.70 -14.46 17.87
C THR A 63 0.77 -14.56 17.44
N ILE A 64 1.61 -13.60 17.82
CA ILE A 64 3.06 -13.56 17.55
C ILE A 64 3.84 -14.10 18.74
#